data_AF-A0A1F5MG53-F1
#
_entry.id   AF-A0A1F5MG53-F1
#
_cell.length_a   1.000
_cell.length_b   1.000
_cell.length_c   1.000
_cell.angle_alpha   90.00
_cell.angle_beta   90.00
_cell.angle_gamma   90.00
#
_symmetry.space_group_name_H-M   'P 1'
#
loop_
_entity.id
_entity.type
_entity.pdbx_description
1 polymer ?
#
loop_
_entity_poly.entity_id
_entity_poly.type
_entity_poly.pdbx_seq_one_letter_code
_entity_poly.pdbx_strand_id
1 'polypeptide(L)'
;MREKGQVVLILILVMTVALGIGISVVQRSLSDVSTASKIEQSSRAFSAAEAGIEKAIQSGATVDEFNLDSNTASVDMQTVPTGTNALEYPPLAKEETATVWLADPDPNVQLPDCTAIDPTKHSPACYQQNSLNVYWGNSTTDRAALELTLVYYSSSQYQSQKWYLDQITRTPANNFDIVTTCAGSLGPGSKYQCSKTIDWSSLGTVTPMLIRARLLYNSTSQPVAVAPIGLGSLPAQGSIFTATGTSGQTQRKIQVFRLDKVVPSFFDYAIFSAGTITK
;
A
#
# COMPACT_ATOMS: atom_id res chain seq x y z
N MET A 1 -62.77 26.19 -46.57
CA MET A 1 -61.91 24.99 -46.65
C MET A 1 -61.00 24.97 -45.42
N ARG A 2 -60.82 23.81 -44.76
CA ARG A 2 -59.77 23.45 -43.75
C ARG A 2 -60.12 23.12 -42.29
N GLU A 3 -61.36 23.21 -41.81
CA GLU A 3 -61.66 22.89 -40.38
C GLU A 3 -61.70 21.38 -40.05
N LYS A 4 -62.19 20.52 -40.96
CA LYS A 4 -62.29 19.06 -40.69
C LYS A 4 -60.95 18.31 -40.67
N GLY A 5 -59.88 18.91 -41.22
CA GLY A 5 -58.52 18.34 -41.19
C GLY A 5 -57.74 18.69 -39.91
N GLN A 6 -58.04 19.84 -39.29
CA GLN A 6 -57.38 20.29 -38.06
C GLN A 6 -57.78 19.46 -36.83
N VAL A 7 -59.05 19.03 -36.74
CA VAL A 7 -59.52 18.21 -35.61
C VAL A 7 -58.80 16.87 -35.53
N VAL A 8 -58.58 16.20 -36.67
CA VAL A 8 -57.85 14.92 -36.73
C VAL A 8 -56.38 15.11 -36.32
N LEU A 9 -55.74 16.20 -36.76
CA LEU A 9 -54.37 16.53 -36.38
C LEU A 9 -54.22 16.80 -34.88
N ILE A 10 -55.15 17.54 -34.26
CA ILE A 10 -55.14 17.80 -32.81
C ILE A 10 -55.32 16.51 -32.03
N LEU A 11 -56.22 15.63 -32.49
CA LEU A 11 -56.48 14.36 -31.82
C LEU A 11 -55.26 13.43 -31.89
N ILE A 12 -54.58 13.37 -33.04
CA ILE A 12 -53.31 12.64 -33.18
C ILE A 12 -52.22 13.25 -32.30
N LEU A 13 -52.11 14.59 -32.24
CA LEU A 13 -51.14 15.27 -31.39
C LEU A 13 -51.36 14.94 -29.91
N VAL A 14 -52.60 14.98 -29.43
CA VAL A 14 -52.91 14.65 -28.03
C VAL A 14 -52.59 13.19 -27.73
N MET A 15 -52.90 12.27 -28.65
CA MET A 15 -52.58 10.84 -28.50
C MET A 15 -51.06 10.58 -28.48
N THR A 16 -50.29 11.23 -29.34
CA THR A 16 -48.83 11.05 -29.38
C THR A 16 -48.16 11.63 -28.14
N VAL A 17 -48.63 12.78 -27.65
CA VAL A 17 -48.13 13.37 -26.39
C VAL A 17 -48.47 12.46 -25.20
N ALA A 18 -49.71 11.96 -25.11
CA ALA A 18 -50.11 11.05 -24.04
C ALA A 18 -49.28 9.75 -24.03
N LEU A 19 -49.03 9.16 -25.20
CA LEU A 19 -48.18 7.99 -25.35
C LEU A 19 -46.71 8.30 -24.99
N GLY A 20 -46.21 9.46 -25.43
CA GLY A 20 -44.85 9.92 -25.10
C GLY A 20 -44.62 10.07 -23.60
N ILE A 21 -45.61 10.61 -22.87
CA ILE A 21 -45.56 10.70 -21.40
C ILE A 21 -45.58 9.30 -20.77
N GLY A 22 -46.45 8.40 -21.25
CA GLY A 22 -46.54 7.03 -20.73
C GLY A 22 -45.22 6.26 -20.89
N ILE A 23 -44.60 6.32 -22.07
CA ILE A 23 -43.30 5.68 -22.34
C ILE A 23 -42.20 6.29 -21.47
N SER A 24 -42.20 7.62 -21.30
CA SER A 24 -41.20 8.33 -20.48
C SER A 24 -41.22 7.87 -19.01
N VAL A 25 -42.41 7.70 -18.42
CA VAL A 25 -42.55 7.19 -17.05
C VAL A 25 -42.04 5.75 -16.94
N VAL A 26 -42.43 4.87 -17.87
CA VAL A 26 -41.98 3.47 -17.87
C VAL A 26 -40.46 3.37 -18.04
N GLN A 27 -39.88 4.15 -18.94
CA GLN A 27 -38.43 4.19 -19.15
C GLN A 27 -37.69 4.65 -17.88
N ARG A 28 -38.22 5.68 -17.20
CA ARG A 28 -37.66 6.14 -15.93
C ARG A 28 -37.73 5.05 -14.86
N SER A 29 -38.88 4.40 -14.70
CA SER A 29 -39.03 3.28 -13.74
C SER A 29 -38.10 2.12 -14.04
N LEU A 30 -37.93 1.73 -15.30
CA LEU A 30 -36.99 0.67 -15.69
C LEU A 30 -35.54 1.08 -15.39
N SER A 31 -35.18 2.33 -15.64
CA SER A 31 -33.87 2.86 -15.28
C SER A 31 -33.63 2.87 -13.78
N ASP A 32 -34.62 3.28 -12.99
CA ASP A 32 -34.54 3.33 -11.53
C ASP A 32 -34.38 1.92 -10.94
N VAL A 33 -35.16 0.94 -11.42
CA VAL A 33 -35.05 -0.47 -11.01
C VAL A 33 -33.69 -1.06 -11.41
N SER A 34 -33.23 -0.79 -12.63
CA SER A 34 -31.92 -1.24 -13.11
C SER A 34 -30.78 -0.67 -12.26
N THR A 35 -30.88 0.63 -11.92
CA THR A 35 -29.91 1.31 -11.08
C THR A 35 -29.92 0.76 -9.65
N ALA A 36 -31.11 0.56 -9.07
CA ALA A 36 -31.26 -0.05 -7.74
C ALA A 36 -30.67 -1.46 -7.70
N SER A 37 -30.94 -2.27 -8.72
CA SER A 37 -30.37 -3.63 -8.84
C SER A 37 -28.85 -3.61 -8.94
N LYS A 38 -28.27 -2.70 -9.73
CA LYS A 38 -26.81 -2.53 -9.83
C LYS A 38 -26.18 -2.08 -8.50
N ILE A 39 -26.84 -1.20 -7.76
CA ILE A 39 -26.37 -0.75 -6.43
C ILE A 39 -26.38 -1.93 -5.45
N GLU A 40 -27.46 -2.72 -5.44
CA GLU A 40 -27.59 -3.90 -4.57
C GLU A 40 -26.54 -4.98 -4.93
N GLN A 41 -26.40 -5.30 -6.22
CA GLN A 41 -25.36 -6.22 -6.73
C GLN A 41 -23.96 -5.71 -6.39
N SER A 42 -23.70 -4.41 -6.50
CA SER A 42 -22.44 -3.80 -6.10
C SER A 42 -22.13 -4.01 -4.62
N SER A 43 -23.13 -3.88 -3.74
CA SER A 43 -22.95 -4.10 -2.30
C SER A 43 -22.67 -5.57 -1.98
N ARG A 44 -23.37 -6.49 -2.63
CA ARG A 44 -23.10 -7.94 -2.52
C ARG A 44 -21.73 -8.33 -3.05
N ALA A 45 -21.33 -7.79 -4.21
CA ALA A 45 -20.00 -8.02 -4.80
C ALA A 45 -18.88 -7.54 -3.88
N PHE A 46 -19.06 -6.39 -3.21
CA PHE A 46 -18.11 -5.90 -2.21
C PHE A 46 -18.03 -6.84 -1.00
N SER A 47 -19.17 -7.26 -0.45
CA SER A 47 -19.22 -8.20 0.68
C SER A 47 -18.58 -9.55 0.34
N ALA A 48 -18.77 -10.03 -0.90
CA ALA A 48 -18.12 -11.24 -1.39
C ALA A 48 -16.59 -11.08 -1.47
N ALA A 49 -16.11 -9.92 -1.94
CA ALA A 49 -14.68 -9.63 -1.99
C ALA A 49 -14.06 -9.56 -0.57
N GLU A 50 -14.75 -8.97 0.41
CA GLU A 50 -14.31 -8.94 1.81
C GLU A 50 -14.20 -10.36 2.39
N ALA A 51 -15.23 -11.19 2.21
CA ALA A 51 -15.20 -12.59 2.64
C ALA A 51 -14.06 -13.38 1.95
N GLY A 52 -13.78 -13.08 0.69
CA GLY A 52 -12.61 -13.59 -0.04
C GLY A 52 -11.30 -13.22 0.64
N ILE A 53 -11.08 -11.92 0.89
CA ILE A 53 -9.86 -11.44 1.55
C ILE A 53 -9.66 -12.11 2.90
N GLU A 54 -10.70 -12.20 3.73
CA GLU A 54 -10.57 -12.82 5.05
C GLU A 54 -10.11 -14.28 4.95
N LYS A 55 -10.66 -15.04 3.99
CA LYS A 55 -10.25 -16.42 3.73
C LYS A 55 -8.80 -16.51 3.23
N ALA A 56 -8.37 -15.60 2.36
CA ALA A 56 -7.00 -15.56 1.85
C ALA A 56 -5.99 -15.17 2.94
N ILE A 57 -6.33 -14.22 3.80
CA ILE A 57 -5.50 -13.79 4.93
C ILE A 57 -5.34 -14.91 5.96
N GLN A 58 -6.40 -15.69 6.20
CA GLN A 58 -6.37 -16.85 7.12
C GLN A 58 -5.55 -18.01 6.56
N SER A 59 -5.68 -18.30 5.26
CA SER A 59 -4.94 -19.38 4.61
C SER A 59 -3.50 -18.99 4.25
N GLY A 60 -3.21 -17.70 4.11
CA GLY A 60 -1.91 -17.20 3.66
C GLY A 60 -1.60 -17.58 2.22
N ALA A 61 -2.63 -17.70 1.36
CA ALA A 61 -2.49 -18.13 -0.02
C ALA A 61 -3.50 -17.46 -0.96
N THR A 62 -3.23 -17.54 -2.26
CA THR A 62 -4.22 -17.30 -3.32
C THR A 62 -5.43 -18.20 -3.11
N VAL A 63 -6.62 -17.63 -3.30
CA VAL A 63 -7.88 -18.36 -3.21
C VAL A 63 -8.52 -18.34 -4.58
N ASP A 64 -8.58 -19.50 -5.22
CA ASP A 64 -9.31 -19.69 -6.47
C ASP A 64 -10.79 -19.32 -6.31
N GLU A 65 -11.47 -19.10 -7.43
CA GLU A 65 -12.87 -18.73 -7.41
C GLU A 65 -13.72 -19.70 -6.58
N PHE A 66 -14.47 -19.16 -5.62
CA PHE A 66 -15.40 -19.92 -4.80
C PHE A 66 -16.75 -19.23 -4.70
N ASN A 67 -17.78 -20.04 -4.47
CA ASN A 67 -19.17 -19.57 -4.40
C ASN A 67 -19.56 -19.16 -2.98
N LEU A 68 -20.29 -18.05 -2.89
CA LEU A 68 -20.96 -17.50 -1.72
C LEU A 68 -22.45 -17.34 -2.10
N ASP A 69 -23.15 -18.48 -2.11
CA ASP A 69 -24.51 -18.63 -2.62
C ASP A 69 -24.67 -18.20 -4.09
N SER A 70 -25.18 -16.99 -4.33
CA SER A 70 -25.39 -16.40 -5.66
C SER A 70 -24.27 -15.44 -6.10
N ASN A 71 -23.19 -15.36 -5.31
CA ASN A 71 -22.03 -14.52 -5.55
C ASN A 71 -20.77 -15.37 -5.65
N THR A 72 -19.72 -14.85 -6.27
CA THR A 72 -18.41 -15.49 -6.28
C THR A 72 -17.34 -14.55 -5.74
N ALA A 73 -16.25 -15.13 -5.24
CA ALA A 73 -15.07 -14.40 -4.83
C ALA A 73 -13.81 -15.16 -5.26
N SER A 74 -12.78 -14.42 -5.67
CA SER A 74 -11.44 -14.93 -5.92
C SER A 74 -10.42 -13.94 -5.34
N VAL A 75 -9.26 -14.45 -4.92
CA VAL A 75 -8.20 -13.61 -4.33
C VAL A 75 -6.87 -14.01 -4.89
N ASP A 76 -6.15 -13.04 -5.44
CA ASP A 76 -4.76 -13.19 -5.82
C ASP A 76 -3.85 -12.67 -4.71
N MET A 77 -2.86 -13.47 -4.32
CA MET A 77 -1.88 -13.13 -3.31
C MET A 77 -0.51 -12.95 -3.96
N GLN A 78 0.12 -11.82 -3.69
CA GLN A 78 1.47 -11.53 -4.12
C GLN A 78 2.35 -11.17 -2.92
N THR A 79 3.43 -11.91 -2.71
CA THR A 79 4.48 -11.53 -1.75
C THR A 79 5.24 -10.31 -2.25
N VAL A 80 5.57 -9.38 -1.36
CA VAL A 80 6.26 -8.12 -1.71
C VAL A 80 7.48 -7.86 -0.82
N PRO A 81 8.56 -7.28 -1.36
CA PRO A 81 8.80 -7.04 -2.79
C PRO A 81 9.21 -8.34 -3.50
N THR A 82 9.10 -8.37 -4.84
CA THR A 82 9.52 -9.52 -5.66
C THR A 82 10.85 -9.21 -6.36
N GLY A 83 11.84 -10.10 -6.24
CA GLY A 83 13.13 -9.94 -6.91
C GLY A 83 13.82 -8.61 -6.57
N THR A 84 14.19 -7.84 -7.59
CA THR A 84 14.87 -6.54 -7.45
C THR A 84 13.91 -5.35 -7.30
N ASN A 85 12.60 -5.61 -7.15
CA ASN A 85 11.62 -4.54 -7.03
C ASN A 85 11.75 -3.80 -5.69
N ALA A 86 11.32 -2.55 -5.70
CA ALA A 86 11.23 -1.76 -4.48
C ALA A 86 10.05 -2.20 -3.61
N LEU A 87 10.20 -2.01 -2.31
CA LEU A 87 9.11 -2.06 -1.36
C LEU A 87 8.50 -0.67 -1.22
N GLU A 88 7.28 -0.51 -1.70
CA GLU A 88 6.50 0.73 -1.55
C GLU A 88 5.55 0.60 -0.35
N TYR A 89 5.66 1.53 0.58
CA TYR A 89 4.78 1.60 1.74
C TYR A 89 3.52 2.44 1.44
N PRO A 90 2.37 2.09 2.05
CA PRO A 90 1.24 3.00 2.12
C PRO A 90 1.65 4.37 2.70
N PRO A 91 0.97 5.46 2.36
CA PRO A 91 1.31 6.79 2.86
C PRO A 91 1.33 6.86 4.39
N LEU A 92 2.46 7.28 4.95
CA LEU A 92 2.69 7.36 6.38
C LEU A 92 2.32 8.75 6.91
N ALA A 93 1.61 8.79 8.02
CA ALA A 93 1.34 10.01 8.76
C ALA A 93 2.61 10.53 9.46
N LYS A 94 2.51 11.70 10.10
CA LYS A 94 3.62 12.29 10.85
C LYS A 94 4.03 11.40 12.02
N GLU A 95 5.35 11.19 12.19
CA GLU A 95 5.96 10.30 13.18
C GLU A 95 5.61 8.80 13.03
N GLU A 96 4.86 8.41 12.00
CA GLU A 96 4.61 7.00 11.72
C GLU A 96 5.89 6.35 11.16
N THR A 97 6.11 5.08 11.53
CA THR A 97 7.36 4.38 11.24
C THR A 97 7.10 3.17 10.34
N ALA A 98 7.74 3.13 9.18
CA ALA A 98 7.84 1.96 8.32
C ALA A 98 9.03 1.09 8.73
N THR A 99 8.85 -0.24 8.71
CA THR A 99 9.89 -1.22 9.07
C THR A 99 10.25 -2.09 7.87
N VAL A 100 11.47 -1.99 7.38
CA VAL A 100 11.95 -2.80 6.26
C VAL A 100 12.93 -3.83 6.80
N TRP A 101 12.58 -5.11 6.73
CA TRP A 101 13.48 -6.20 7.10
C TRP A 101 14.59 -6.34 6.06
N LEU A 102 15.83 -6.24 6.49
CA LEU A 102 16.99 -6.56 5.67
C LEU A 102 17.48 -7.97 5.94
N ALA A 103 17.06 -8.59 7.04
CA ALA A 103 17.19 -9.99 7.32
C ALA A 103 15.79 -10.56 7.57
N ASP A 104 15.46 -11.70 6.98
CA ASP A 104 14.17 -12.35 7.16
C ASP A 104 13.99 -12.79 8.62
N PRO A 105 13.03 -12.20 9.36
CA PRO A 105 12.79 -12.53 10.76
C PRO A 105 12.02 -13.85 10.95
N ASP A 106 11.91 -14.71 9.93
CA ASP A 106 11.34 -16.05 10.08
C ASP A 106 12.09 -16.92 11.09
N PRO A 107 11.39 -17.63 12.00
CA PRO A 107 12.05 -18.58 12.90
C PRO A 107 12.79 -19.71 12.15
N ASN A 108 12.43 -19.96 10.88
CA ASN A 108 13.15 -20.89 10.01
C ASN A 108 14.41 -20.28 9.35
N VAL A 109 14.75 -19.04 9.68
CA VAL A 109 15.99 -18.37 9.28
C VAL A 109 16.84 -18.17 10.52
N GLN A 110 18.04 -18.76 10.52
CA GLN A 110 19.02 -18.58 11.58
C GLN A 110 19.71 -17.24 11.40
N LEU A 111 19.30 -16.27 12.20
CA LEU A 111 19.95 -14.97 12.31
C LEU A 111 20.97 -15.00 13.46
N PRO A 112 22.13 -14.32 13.33
CA PRO A 112 22.50 -13.38 12.26
C PRO A 112 23.23 -14.01 11.06
N ASP A 113 23.38 -15.34 11.03
CA ASP A 113 24.17 -16.04 9.99
C ASP A 113 23.49 -16.11 8.62
N CYS A 114 22.23 -15.67 8.51
CA CYS A 114 21.47 -15.60 7.27
C CYS A 114 21.30 -16.96 6.58
N THR A 115 21.15 -18.02 7.38
CA THR A 115 20.95 -19.38 6.86
C THR A 115 19.50 -19.81 7.01
N ALA A 116 18.83 -20.09 5.90
CA ALA A 116 17.46 -20.59 5.89
C ALA A 116 17.42 -22.12 5.97
N ILE A 117 16.53 -22.66 6.81
CA ILE A 117 16.24 -24.11 6.86
C ILE A 117 15.61 -24.55 5.53
N ASP A 118 14.73 -23.72 4.96
CA ASP A 118 14.13 -23.91 3.62
C ASP A 118 14.48 -22.71 2.72
N PRO A 119 15.58 -22.78 1.94
CA PRO A 119 16.00 -21.69 1.06
C PRO A 119 14.99 -21.37 -0.06
N THR A 120 14.05 -22.26 -0.37
CA THR A 120 13.06 -22.02 -1.43
C THR A 120 12.00 -21.01 -1.00
N LYS A 121 11.77 -20.86 0.32
CA LYS A 121 10.78 -19.95 0.90
C LYS A 121 11.40 -18.66 1.44
N HIS A 122 12.69 -18.69 1.79
CA HIS A 122 13.41 -17.58 2.44
C HIS A 122 14.60 -17.15 1.59
N SER A 123 14.35 -16.77 0.33
CA SER A 123 15.38 -16.29 -0.59
C SER A 123 15.07 -14.87 -1.08
N PRO A 124 15.91 -13.87 -0.76
CA PRO A 124 17.11 -13.99 0.06
C PRO A 124 16.79 -14.01 1.57
N ALA A 125 17.54 -14.80 2.34
CA ALA A 125 17.43 -14.80 3.81
C ALA A 125 17.90 -13.47 4.42
N CYS A 126 18.87 -12.81 3.77
CA CYS A 126 19.32 -11.47 4.12
C CYS A 126 19.73 -10.68 2.87
N TYR A 127 19.58 -9.37 2.96
CA TYR A 127 20.08 -8.39 2.02
C TYR A 127 21.61 -8.40 2.02
N GLN A 128 22.20 -8.55 0.84
CA GLN A 128 23.64 -8.81 0.67
C GLN A 128 24.45 -7.58 0.25
N GLN A 129 23.80 -6.44 0.01
CA GLN A 129 24.49 -5.22 -0.40
C GLN A 129 24.76 -4.31 0.80
N ASN A 130 25.74 -3.43 0.66
CA ASN A 130 26.10 -2.44 1.69
C ASN A 130 25.37 -1.10 1.53
N SER A 131 24.46 -1.01 0.56
CA SER A 131 23.71 0.20 0.29
C SER A 131 22.33 -0.11 -0.28
N LEU A 132 21.41 0.83 -0.12
CA LEU A 132 20.09 0.81 -0.73
C LEU A 132 19.58 2.22 -1.02
N ASN A 133 18.57 2.31 -1.87
CA ASN A 133 17.92 3.57 -2.16
C ASN A 133 16.68 3.73 -1.29
N VAL A 134 16.57 4.88 -0.63
CA VAL A 134 15.35 5.32 0.04
C VAL A 134 14.68 6.41 -0.76
N TYR A 135 13.36 6.39 -0.77
CA TYR A 135 12.51 7.34 -1.46
C TYR A 135 11.45 7.84 -0.48
N TRP A 136 11.18 9.14 -0.47
CA TRP A 136 10.18 9.69 0.42
C TRP A 136 9.56 10.98 -0.14
N GLY A 137 8.36 11.23 0.37
CA GLY A 137 7.60 12.44 0.09
C GLY A 137 6.97 12.45 -1.30
N ASN A 138 5.92 13.23 -1.47
CA ASN A 138 5.25 13.42 -2.77
C ASN A 138 4.73 14.86 -2.96
N SER A 139 5.12 15.79 -2.08
CA SER A 139 4.65 17.16 -2.06
C SER A 139 5.81 18.15 -2.11
N THR A 140 5.65 19.18 -2.92
CA THR A 140 6.61 20.29 -3.02
C THR A 140 6.40 21.37 -1.96
N THR A 141 5.21 21.39 -1.33
CA THR A 141 4.82 22.35 -0.30
C THR A 141 4.91 21.76 1.11
N ASP A 142 4.48 20.52 1.28
CA ASP A 142 4.60 19.76 2.53
C ASP A 142 5.87 18.90 2.47
N ARG A 143 7.01 19.49 2.82
CA ARG A 143 8.33 18.87 2.61
C ARG A 143 8.72 18.02 3.83
N ALA A 144 8.50 16.72 3.71
CA ALA A 144 8.89 15.76 4.75
C ALA A 144 10.41 15.57 4.81
N ALA A 145 10.92 15.33 6.02
CA ALA A 145 12.24 14.75 6.24
C ALA A 145 12.11 13.31 6.66
N LEU A 146 13.24 12.63 6.66
CA LEU A 146 13.32 11.22 6.92
C LEU A 146 14.35 10.95 8.02
N GLU A 147 13.90 10.36 9.13
CA GLU A 147 14.79 9.66 10.05
C GLU A 147 14.89 8.21 9.59
N LEU A 148 16.11 7.72 9.43
CA LEU A 148 16.41 6.33 9.13
C LEU A 148 17.25 5.75 10.25
N THR A 149 16.87 4.57 10.72
CA THR A 149 17.66 3.77 11.67
C THR A 149 17.94 2.42 11.05
N LEU A 150 19.21 2.15 10.72
CA LEU A 150 19.68 0.80 10.38
C LEU A 150 20.04 0.09 11.69
N VAL A 151 19.47 -1.08 11.91
CA VAL A 151 19.92 -2.03 12.92
C VAL A 151 20.70 -3.12 12.21
N TYR A 152 21.90 -3.39 12.71
CA TYR A 152 22.80 -4.39 12.13
C TYR A 152 23.48 -5.20 13.23
N TYR A 153 23.94 -6.39 12.86
CA TYR A 153 24.75 -7.23 13.72
C TYR A 153 26.22 -7.10 13.34
N SER A 154 27.07 -6.80 14.33
CA SER A 154 28.52 -6.72 14.17
C SER A 154 29.20 -7.10 15.48
N SER A 155 30.32 -7.82 15.40
CA SER A 155 31.16 -8.12 16.56
C SER A 155 30.40 -8.74 17.74
N SER A 156 29.50 -9.70 17.44
CA SER A 156 28.64 -10.38 18.42
C SER A 156 27.56 -9.53 19.09
N GLN A 157 27.28 -8.32 18.59
CA GLN A 157 26.30 -7.41 19.18
C GLN A 157 25.40 -6.76 18.12
N TYR A 158 24.17 -6.43 18.52
CA TYR A 158 23.30 -5.57 17.73
C TYR A 158 23.69 -4.11 17.95
N GLN A 159 23.86 -3.39 16.87
CA GLN A 159 24.21 -1.97 16.84
C GLN A 159 23.25 -1.22 15.91
N SER A 160 23.22 0.09 16.04
CA SER A 160 22.36 0.94 15.21
C SER A 160 23.12 2.13 14.65
N GLN A 161 22.84 2.48 13.39
CA GLN A 161 23.28 3.72 12.76
C GLN A 161 22.05 4.53 12.33
N LYS A 162 22.10 5.84 12.55
CA LYS A 162 21.01 6.76 12.19
C LYS A 162 21.43 7.75 11.12
N TRP A 163 20.47 8.12 10.27
CA TRP A 163 20.56 9.25 9.36
C TRP A 163 19.35 10.14 9.52
N TYR A 164 19.58 11.45 9.46
CA TYR A 164 18.52 12.46 9.49
C TYR A 164 18.62 13.24 8.18
N LEU A 165 17.71 12.97 7.26
CA LEU A 165 17.76 13.51 5.90
C LEU A 165 16.71 14.60 5.72
N ASP A 166 17.12 15.72 5.14
CA ASP A 166 16.23 16.82 4.79
C ASP A 166 16.47 17.31 3.37
N GLN A 167 15.41 17.76 2.71
CA GLN A 167 15.49 18.38 1.38
C GLN A 167 15.64 19.90 1.44
N ILE A 168 15.47 20.48 2.62
CA ILE A 168 15.66 21.88 2.89
C ILE A 168 16.55 22.04 4.11
N THR A 169 17.25 23.15 4.20
CA THR A 169 17.83 23.57 5.47
C THR A 169 16.69 23.99 6.39
N ARG A 170 16.22 23.08 7.25
CA ARG A 170 15.45 23.49 8.43
C ARG A 170 16.37 24.23 9.40
N THR A 171 15.81 24.75 10.49
CA THR A 171 16.56 25.54 11.49
C THR A 171 17.98 24.99 11.72
N PRO A 172 19.04 25.83 11.69
CA PRO A 172 20.43 25.37 11.72
C PRO A 172 20.80 24.44 12.90
N ALA A 173 19.99 24.44 13.96
CA ALA A 173 20.18 23.61 15.15
C ALA A 173 19.92 22.11 14.95
N ASN A 174 19.22 21.70 13.88
CA ASN A 174 18.78 20.31 13.74
C ASN A 174 19.87 19.37 13.21
N ASN A 175 20.92 19.89 12.56
CA ASN A 175 22.04 19.10 12.00
C ASN A 175 21.61 17.94 11.07
N PHE A 176 20.56 18.13 10.26
CA PHE A 176 20.16 17.14 9.27
C PHE A 176 21.09 17.19 8.05
N ASP A 177 21.36 16.03 7.47
CA ASP A 177 22.07 15.91 6.20
C ASP A 177 21.18 16.45 5.07
N ILE A 178 21.69 17.46 4.37
CA ILE A 178 20.97 18.11 3.28
C ILE A 178 21.08 17.26 2.01
N VAL A 179 19.92 16.86 1.48
CA VAL A 179 19.77 16.18 0.20
C VAL A 179 19.51 17.23 -0.87
N THR A 180 20.59 17.69 -1.51
CA THR A 180 20.60 18.83 -2.42
C THR A 180 19.90 18.56 -3.76
N THR A 181 19.85 17.31 -4.20
CA THR A 181 19.16 16.88 -5.43
C THR A 181 18.00 15.96 -5.09
N CYS A 182 16.79 16.51 -5.08
CA CYS A 182 15.58 15.76 -4.75
C CYS A 182 14.77 15.43 -6.01
N ALA A 183 14.84 14.16 -6.39
CA ALA A 183 13.96 13.52 -7.36
C ALA A 183 13.99 12.01 -7.15
N GLY A 184 12.85 11.33 -7.23
CA GLY A 184 12.77 9.87 -7.12
C GLY A 184 11.63 9.30 -7.97
N SER A 185 11.87 8.19 -8.64
CA SER A 185 10.84 7.48 -9.41
C SER A 185 11.12 5.99 -9.39
N LEU A 186 10.12 5.19 -9.03
CA LEU A 186 10.18 3.72 -9.02
C LEU A 186 9.36 3.09 -10.16
N GLY A 187 8.67 3.92 -10.96
CA GLY A 187 7.94 3.47 -12.13
C GLY A 187 6.81 4.44 -12.51
N PRO A 188 5.95 4.05 -13.46
CA PRO A 188 4.76 4.82 -13.81
C PRO A 188 3.80 4.88 -12.61
N GLY A 189 3.69 6.05 -11.98
CA GLY A 189 2.78 6.27 -10.84
C GLY A 189 3.48 6.37 -9.48
N SER A 190 4.67 5.78 -9.34
CA SER A 190 5.46 5.80 -8.10
C SER A 190 6.52 6.91 -8.14
N LYS A 191 6.05 8.15 -7.97
CA LYS A 191 6.89 9.35 -7.94
C LYS A 191 7.11 9.83 -6.52
N TYR A 192 8.36 10.13 -6.20
CA TYR A 192 8.79 10.62 -4.90
C TYR A 192 9.46 11.97 -5.04
N GLN A 193 9.25 12.82 -4.05
CA GLN A 193 9.82 14.14 -3.97
C GLN A 193 11.35 14.06 -3.85
N CYS A 194 11.85 13.12 -3.02
CA CYS A 194 13.27 12.93 -2.79
C CYS A 194 13.66 11.47 -2.83
N SER A 195 14.93 11.24 -3.16
CA SER A 195 15.58 9.94 -3.01
C SER A 195 17.02 10.13 -2.54
N LYS A 196 17.55 9.11 -1.86
CA LYS A 196 18.94 9.09 -1.40
C LYS A 196 19.43 7.65 -1.33
N THR A 197 20.65 7.43 -1.78
CA THR A 197 21.36 6.18 -1.48
C THR A 197 21.93 6.26 -0.07
N ILE A 198 21.55 5.32 0.78
CA ILE A 198 22.15 5.10 2.09
C ILE A 198 23.21 4.02 1.92
N ASP A 199 24.42 4.32 2.39
CA ASP A 199 25.58 3.44 2.32
C ASP A 199 26.14 3.25 3.72
N TRP A 200 26.37 1.99 4.08
CA TRP A 200 26.99 1.56 5.34
C TRP A 200 28.25 0.74 5.11
N SER A 201 28.87 0.84 3.93
CA SER A 201 30.16 0.22 3.61
C SER A 201 31.27 0.58 4.61
N SER A 202 31.20 1.75 5.24
CA SER A 202 32.14 2.20 6.27
C SER A 202 32.07 1.41 7.58
N LEU A 203 31.00 0.65 7.81
CA LEU A 203 30.85 -0.22 8.98
C LEU A 203 31.66 -1.53 8.86
N GLY A 204 32.21 -1.82 7.69
CA GLY A 204 32.91 -3.07 7.41
C GLY A 204 31.95 -4.24 7.20
N THR A 205 32.36 -5.45 7.61
CA THR A 205 31.52 -6.65 7.50
C THR A 205 30.46 -6.64 8.59
N VAL A 206 29.24 -6.30 8.20
CA VAL A 206 28.06 -6.29 9.08
C VAL A 206 26.94 -7.07 8.42
N THR A 207 26.04 -7.64 9.24
CA THR A 207 24.81 -8.22 8.73
C THR A 207 23.66 -7.24 9.00
N PRO A 208 23.07 -6.60 7.96
CA PRO A 208 21.96 -5.69 8.15
C PRO A 208 20.70 -6.46 8.54
N MET A 209 20.02 -6.03 9.61
CA MET A 209 18.85 -6.73 10.16
C MET A 209 17.55 -6.07 9.72
N LEU A 210 17.43 -4.76 9.94
CA LEU A 210 16.26 -3.99 9.53
C LEU A 210 16.60 -2.51 9.38
N ILE A 211 15.79 -1.81 8.61
CA ILE A 211 15.75 -0.36 8.55
C ILE A 211 14.39 0.13 9.04
N ARG A 212 14.40 1.15 9.88
CA ARG A 212 13.20 1.88 10.27
C ARG A 212 13.23 3.25 9.63
N ALA A 213 12.14 3.60 8.96
CA ALA A 213 11.96 4.87 8.29
C ALA A 213 10.82 5.64 8.94
N ARG A 214 11.09 6.85 9.41
CA ARG A 214 10.08 7.72 10.02
C ARG A 214 10.03 9.06 9.30
N LEU A 215 8.83 9.48 8.93
CA LEU A 215 8.62 10.80 8.36
C LEU A 215 8.50 11.85 9.45
N LEU A 216 9.27 12.91 9.27
CA LEU A 216 9.31 14.08 10.14
C LEU A 216 8.80 15.30 9.37
N TYR A 217 8.10 16.20 10.09
CA TYR A 217 7.61 17.49 9.59
C TYR A 217 6.62 17.45 8.41
N ASN A 218 6.08 16.29 8.06
CA ASN A 218 4.92 16.22 7.16
C ASN A 218 3.63 16.61 7.90
N SER A 219 2.72 17.25 7.20
CA SER A 219 1.38 17.61 7.67
C SER A 219 0.31 16.68 7.10
N THR A 220 0.55 16.14 5.91
CA THR A 220 -0.27 15.10 5.28
C THR A 220 0.47 13.76 5.26
N SER A 221 -0.27 12.67 5.09
CA SER A 221 0.38 11.36 4.91
C SER A 221 1.12 11.32 3.58
N GLN A 222 2.37 10.84 3.59
CA GLN A 222 3.24 10.82 2.42
C GLN A 222 3.88 9.45 2.21
N PRO A 223 4.16 9.05 0.96
CA PRO A 223 4.70 7.73 0.66
C PRO A 223 6.19 7.63 1.02
N VAL A 224 6.60 6.41 1.37
CA VAL A 224 7.99 6.01 1.57
C VAL A 224 8.23 4.74 0.77
N ALA A 225 9.42 4.58 0.23
CA ALA A 225 9.83 3.32 -0.38
C ALA A 225 11.31 3.05 -0.18
N VAL A 226 11.65 1.76 -0.24
CA VAL A 226 13.02 1.27 -0.15
C VAL A 226 13.26 0.35 -1.33
N ALA A 227 14.28 0.65 -2.13
CA ALA A 227 14.67 -0.17 -3.27
C ALA A 227 16.07 -0.76 -3.07
N PRO A 228 16.26 -2.05 -3.38
CA PRO A 228 17.58 -2.62 -3.43
C PRO A 228 18.42 -1.97 -4.55
N ILE A 229 19.74 -2.06 -4.44
CA ILE A 229 20.67 -1.56 -5.47
C ILE A 229 21.23 -2.72 -6.30
N GLY A 230 21.40 -2.48 -7.60
CA GLY A 230 21.98 -3.45 -8.53
C GLY A 230 21.12 -4.70 -8.65
N LEU A 231 21.74 -5.86 -8.44
CA LEU A 231 21.06 -7.17 -8.41
C LEU A 231 20.64 -7.59 -7.00
N GLY A 232 20.66 -6.67 -6.03
CA GLY A 232 20.16 -6.92 -4.69
C GLY A 232 18.67 -7.21 -4.69
N SER A 233 18.23 -8.03 -3.74
CA SER A 233 16.83 -8.34 -3.48
C SER A 233 16.59 -8.21 -1.98
N LEU A 234 15.46 -7.61 -1.60
CA LEU A 234 15.05 -7.55 -0.20
C LEU A 234 14.36 -8.87 0.17
N PRO A 235 14.52 -9.37 1.40
CA PRO A 235 13.67 -10.44 1.92
C PRO A 235 12.19 -10.09 1.78
N ALA A 236 11.32 -11.09 1.78
CA ALA A 236 9.88 -10.87 1.79
C ALA A 236 9.46 -10.04 3.02
N GLN A 237 8.61 -9.04 2.80
CA GLN A 237 8.20 -8.07 3.84
C GLN A 237 6.74 -8.26 4.25
N GLY A 238 5.96 -8.78 3.32
CA GLY A 238 4.52 -8.89 3.46
C GLY A 238 3.89 -9.39 2.18
N SER A 239 2.57 -9.29 2.14
CA SER A 239 1.75 -9.77 1.04
C SER A 239 0.65 -8.77 0.70
N ILE A 240 0.40 -8.64 -0.61
CA ILE A 240 -0.72 -7.90 -1.17
C ILE A 240 -1.79 -8.91 -1.54
N PHE A 241 -2.97 -8.76 -0.95
CA PHE A 241 -4.15 -9.56 -1.27
C PHE A 241 -5.08 -8.72 -2.12
N THR A 242 -5.43 -9.23 -3.30
CA THR A 242 -6.32 -8.56 -4.23
C THR A 242 -7.55 -9.42 -4.46
N ALA A 243 -8.66 -9.09 -3.80
CA ALA A 243 -9.91 -9.84 -3.97
C ALA A 243 -10.81 -9.21 -5.00
N THR A 244 -11.45 -10.08 -5.79
CA THR A 244 -12.50 -9.72 -6.74
C THR A 244 -13.76 -10.47 -6.34
N GLY A 245 -14.80 -9.74 -5.96
CA GLY A 245 -16.12 -10.28 -5.70
C GLY A 245 -17.09 -9.97 -6.84
N THR A 246 -17.95 -10.92 -7.18
CA THR A 246 -18.90 -10.84 -8.29
C THR A 246 -20.32 -11.11 -7.79
N SER A 247 -21.27 -10.27 -8.19
CA SER A 247 -22.70 -10.47 -7.97
C SER A 247 -23.47 -10.11 -9.24
N GLY A 248 -24.14 -11.09 -9.86
CA GLY A 248 -24.78 -10.90 -11.16
C GLY A 248 -23.75 -10.48 -12.24
N GLN A 249 -23.88 -9.26 -12.76
CA GLN A 249 -22.94 -8.70 -13.75
C GLN A 249 -22.00 -7.64 -13.15
N THR A 250 -22.05 -7.44 -11.83
CA THR A 250 -21.25 -6.42 -11.15
C THR A 250 -20.05 -7.06 -10.46
N GLN A 251 -18.87 -6.49 -10.66
CA GLN A 251 -17.64 -6.90 -9.98
C GLN A 251 -17.10 -5.76 -9.12
N ARG A 252 -16.56 -6.09 -7.95
CA ARG A 252 -15.85 -5.17 -7.06
C ARG A 252 -14.50 -5.77 -6.69
N LYS A 253 -13.47 -4.93 -6.73
CA LYS A 253 -12.11 -5.29 -6.41
C LYS A 253 -11.62 -4.48 -5.21
N ILE A 254 -11.03 -5.16 -4.25
CA ILE A 254 -10.43 -4.57 -3.05
C ILE A 254 -9.02 -5.11 -2.88
N GLN A 255 -8.16 -4.31 -2.26
CA GLN A 255 -6.76 -4.63 -2.07
C GLN A 255 -6.36 -4.38 -0.62
N VAL A 256 -5.65 -5.33 -0.02
CA VAL A 256 -5.12 -5.23 1.34
C VAL A 256 -3.62 -5.48 1.29
N PHE A 257 -2.87 -4.57 1.90
CA PHE A 257 -1.44 -4.71 2.14
C PHE A 257 -1.24 -5.18 3.58
N ARG A 258 -0.62 -6.35 3.76
CA ARG A 258 -0.32 -6.93 5.06
C ARG A 258 1.18 -7.10 5.20
N LEU A 259 1.75 -6.57 6.27
CA LEU A 259 3.14 -6.83 6.67
C LEU A 259 3.18 -8.08 7.55
N ASP A 260 4.18 -8.94 7.35
CA ASP A 260 4.25 -10.23 8.06
C ASP A 260 4.70 -10.03 9.51
N LYS A 261 5.70 -9.15 9.73
CA LYS A 261 6.24 -8.82 11.05
C LYS A 261 6.53 -7.32 11.15
N VAL A 262 6.02 -6.70 12.21
CA VAL A 262 6.28 -5.29 12.52
C VAL A 262 6.81 -5.17 13.94
N VAL A 263 7.89 -4.41 14.08
CA VAL A 263 8.43 -4.06 15.39
C VAL A 263 7.55 -2.95 15.97
N PRO A 264 7.03 -3.09 17.21
CA PRO A 264 6.24 -2.03 17.80
C PRO A 264 6.96 -0.68 17.84
N SER A 265 6.25 0.40 17.51
CA SER A 265 6.79 1.76 17.43
C SER A 265 7.32 2.30 18.76
N PHE A 266 6.78 1.81 19.89
CA PHE A 266 7.21 2.26 21.21
C PHE A 266 8.67 1.91 21.55
N PHE A 267 9.27 0.92 20.89
CA PHE A 267 10.69 0.58 21.06
C PHE A 267 11.65 1.61 20.46
N ASP A 268 11.15 2.61 19.72
CA ASP A 268 11.98 3.71 19.21
C ASP A 268 12.25 4.82 20.22
N TYR A 269 11.53 4.84 21.34
CA TYR A 269 11.63 5.90 22.33
C TYR A 269 12.57 5.51 23.46
N ALA A 270 13.38 6.46 23.91
CA ALA A 270 14.32 6.24 25.03
C ALA A 270 13.61 6.01 26.37
N ILE A 271 12.37 6.49 26.51
CA ILE A 271 11.55 6.34 27.71
C ILE A 271 10.18 5.84 27.27
N PHE A 272 9.75 4.73 27.86
CA PHE A 272 8.41 4.18 27.69
C PHE A 272 7.77 4.03 29.08
N SER A 273 6.55 4.52 29.23
CA SER A 273 5.75 4.28 30.44
C SER A 273 4.36 3.80 30.03
N ALA A 274 4.00 2.61 30.49
CA ALA A 274 2.65 2.05 30.32
C ALA A 274 1.62 2.68 31.29
N GLY A 275 2.09 3.39 32.33
CA GLY A 275 1.27 4.05 33.34
C GLY A 275 1.62 5.53 33.51
N THR A 276 0.96 6.20 34.45
CA THR A 276 1.24 7.61 34.75
C THR A 276 2.65 7.76 35.29
N ILE A 277 3.46 8.59 34.63
CA ILE A 277 4.78 8.98 35.13
C ILE A 277 4.53 9.98 36.26
N THR A 278 4.59 9.53 37.52
CA THR A 278 4.68 10.44 38.67
C THR A 278 6.09 11.00 38.70
N LYS A 279 6.18 12.32 38.53
CA LYS A 279 7.44 13.07 38.57
C LYS A 279 8.07 13.05 39.96
#